data_AF-A0A9Q9DV13-F1
#
_entry.id   AF-A0A9Q9DV13-F1
#
_cell.length_a   1.000
_cell.length_b   1.000
_cell.length_c   1.000
_cell.angle_alpha   90.00
_cell.angle_beta   90.00
_cell.angle_gamma   90.00
#
_symmetry.space_group_name_H-M   'P 1'
#
loop_
_entity.id
_entity.type
_entity.pdbx_description
1 polymer ?
#
loop_
_entity_poly.entity_id
_entity_poly.type
_entity_poly.pdbx_seq_one_letter_code
_entity_poly.pdbx_strand_id
1 'polypeptide(L)'
;MTTRGGASGFIGRGGMGARGRIHRRKTHILPFTDHTGKEALIVFEGRETCPLPPLYSFAIYFTHKEANAENIQPDSLLDAIIRGTPMQSYPCTFRLEIYFLPAPSEEGASDEVCITHYRNEKRGRGDYMRQIEAIYASSSRGTDRDTGTQGLPGFVPSYIDSPMSEYYHAILYNYRGANWLTNQQPVRRVYFDPIPQEEYAPIAEETGEPEFLPPVCVTLYAMQESETEGPCASFVGFNMYEKSNGKTKNETNEPWQEAVERGWSTW
;
A
#
# COMPACT_ATOMS: atom_id res chain seq x y z
N MET A 1 -40.83 18.85 -64.56
CA MET A 1 -39.78 19.73 -64.01
C MET A 1 -39.50 19.26 -62.59
N THR A 2 -38.47 18.41 -62.41
CA THR A 2 -37.16 18.76 -61.80
C THR A 2 -37.27 19.03 -60.29
N THR A 3 -37.06 18.07 -59.39
CA THR A 3 -35.81 17.44 -58.85
C THR A 3 -35.13 18.18 -57.69
N ARG A 4 -34.80 17.38 -56.65
CA ARG A 4 -33.74 17.53 -55.60
C ARG A 4 -33.99 18.57 -54.48
N GLY A 5 -33.70 18.31 -53.21
CA GLY A 5 -33.10 17.14 -52.53
C GLY A 5 -32.77 17.45 -51.05
N GLY A 6 -32.24 16.45 -50.34
CA GLY A 6 -31.58 16.58 -49.01
C GLY A 6 -32.51 16.19 -47.85
N ALA A 7 -32.50 14.96 -47.31
CA ALA A 7 -31.48 14.24 -46.55
C ALA A 7 -31.14 14.88 -45.18
N SER A 8 -31.29 14.05 -44.14
CA SER A 8 -30.64 14.12 -42.82
C SER A 8 -31.29 14.99 -41.73
N GLY A 9 -32.37 14.49 -41.14
CA GLY A 9 -32.78 14.84 -39.78
C GLY A 9 -32.18 13.85 -38.78
N PHE A 10 -31.22 14.33 -37.99
CA PHE A 10 -30.52 13.62 -36.92
C PHE A 10 -31.49 12.89 -35.96
N ILE A 11 -31.43 11.56 -35.93
CA ILE A 11 -31.91 10.79 -34.78
C ILE A 11 -30.76 10.82 -33.77
N GLY A 12 -30.97 11.53 -32.66
CA GLY A 12 -30.07 11.54 -31.53
C GLY A 12 -29.84 10.13 -31.01
N ARG A 13 -28.70 9.54 -31.36
CA ARG A 13 -28.12 8.41 -30.62
C ARG A 13 -27.45 8.98 -29.38
N GLY A 14 -28.26 9.23 -28.36
CA GLY A 14 -27.79 9.49 -27.00
C GLY A 14 -26.90 8.34 -26.53
N GLY A 15 -25.74 8.69 -26.01
CA GLY A 15 -24.66 7.77 -25.66
C GLY A 15 -25.06 6.74 -24.61
N MET A 16 -24.99 5.47 -25.00
CA MET A 16 -24.86 4.33 -24.10
C MET A 16 -23.59 3.56 -24.49
N GLY A 17 -22.43 4.23 -24.40
CA GLY A 17 -21.13 3.66 -24.84
C GLY A 17 -20.03 3.65 -23.78
N ALA A 18 -20.31 4.05 -22.54
CA ALA A 18 -19.32 4.09 -21.46
C ALA A 18 -19.63 3.12 -20.31
N ARG A 19 -20.26 1.97 -20.61
CA ARG A 19 -20.42 0.88 -19.63
C ARG A 19 -19.36 -0.18 -19.86
N GLY A 20 -18.39 -0.22 -18.94
CA GLY A 20 -17.60 -1.41 -18.61
C GLY A 20 -16.54 -1.80 -19.64
N ARG A 21 -15.47 -1.00 -19.79
CA ARG A 21 -14.22 -1.58 -20.27
C ARG A 21 -13.74 -2.54 -19.18
N ILE A 22 -13.78 -3.84 -19.47
CA ILE A 22 -13.11 -4.86 -18.66
C ILE A 22 -11.61 -4.59 -18.82
N HIS A 23 -10.99 -4.05 -17.78
CA HIS A 23 -9.55 -3.86 -17.75
C HIS A 23 -8.93 -5.15 -17.21
N ARG A 24 -8.01 -5.75 -17.97
CA ARG A 24 -7.19 -6.84 -17.47
C ARG A 24 -6.32 -6.33 -16.33
N ARG A 25 -6.23 -7.13 -15.27
CA ARG A 25 -5.37 -6.86 -14.13
C ARG A 25 -4.14 -7.74 -14.18
N LYS A 26 -3.05 -7.24 -13.62
CA LYS A 26 -1.86 -8.04 -13.34
C LYS A 26 -1.19 -7.54 -12.08
N THR A 27 -0.38 -8.40 -11.48
CA THR A 27 0.61 -7.99 -10.49
C THR A 27 1.77 -7.30 -11.20
N HIS A 28 2.08 -6.08 -10.76
CA HIS A 28 3.25 -5.34 -11.19
C HIS A 28 4.33 -5.49 -10.12
N ILE A 29 5.57 -5.75 -10.56
CA ILE A 29 6.77 -5.80 -9.73
C ILE A 29 7.74 -4.77 -10.29
N LEU A 30 8.04 -3.73 -9.52
CA LEU A 30 8.91 -2.64 -9.93
C LEU A 30 10.15 -2.62 -9.02
N PRO A 31 11.36 -2.89 -9.55
CA PRO A 31 12.57 -2.76 -8.77
C PRO A 31 12.91 -1.28 -8.53
N PHE A 32 13.46 -0.98 -7.36
CA PHE A 32 14.00 0.32 -7.02
C PHE A 32 15.21 0.18 -6.10
N THR A 33 15.90 1.29 -5.89
CA THR A 33 17.04 1.36 -4.98
C THR A 33 16.64 2.11 -3.72
N ASP A 34 16.90 1.49 -2.57
CA ASP A 34 16.67 2.08 -1.25
C ASP A 34 17.69 3.20 -0.95
N HIS A 35 17.50 3.94 0.13
CA HIS A 35 18.37 5.05 0.55
C HIS A 35 19.81 4.62 0.85
N THR A 36 20.07 3.33 1.03
CA THR A 36 21.40 2.76 1.27
C THR A 36 22.06 2.25 -0.02
N GLY A 37 21.37 2.33 -1.16
CA GLY A 37 21.89 1.81 -2.44
C GLY A 37 21.58 0.34 -2.68
N LYS A 38 20.75 -0.31 -1.85
CA LYS A 38 20.39 -1.72 -2.01
C LYS A 38 19.11 -1.88 -2.81
N GLU A 39 18.97 -3.06 -3.42
CA GLU A 39 17.76 -3.41 -4.17
C GLU A 39 16.56 -3.60 -3.24
N ALA A 40 15.41 -3.06 -3.67
CA ALA A 40 14.11 -3.21 -3.05
C ALA A 40 13.03 -3.30 -4.14
N LEU A 41 11.83 -3.77 -3.78
CA LEU A 41 10.75 -4.01 -4.74
C LEU A 41 9.45 -3.31 -4.34
N ILE A 42 8.75 -2.74 -5.30
CA ILE A 42 7.34 -2.34 -5.16
C ILE A 42 6.47 -3.41 -5.83
N VAL A 43 5.45 -3.89 -5.13
CA VAL A 43 4.52 -4.91 -5.64
C VAL A 43 3.08 -4.47 -5.42
N PHE A 44 2.25 -4.56 -6.45
CA PHE A 44 0.82 -4.20 -6.37
C PHE A 44 0.02 -4.84 -7.50
N GLU A 45 -1.29 -4.94 -7.33
CA GLU A 45 -2.21 -5.28 -8.41
C GLU A 45 -2.69 -3.99 -9.11
N GLY A 46 -2.63 -3.96 -10.45
CA GLY A 46 -3.05 -2.81 -11.23
C GLY A 46 -3.58 -3.18 -12.61
N ARG A 47 -3.96 -2.17 -13.40
CA ARG A 47 -4.33 -2.39 -14.82
C ARG A 47 -3.09 -2.89 -15.56
N GLU A 48 -3.24 -3.90 -16.41
CA GLU A 48 -2.12 -4.50 -17.17
C GLU A 48 -1.33 -3.44 -17.97
N THR A 49 -2.04 -2.44 -18.49
CA THR A 49 -1.51 -1.35 -19.33
C THR A 49 -1.00 -0.14 -18.56
N CYS A 50 -1.13 -0.10 -17.24
CA CYS A 50 -0.76 1.06 -16.42
C CYS A 50 0.03 0.59 -15.18
N PRO A 51 1.36 0.76 -15.18
CA PRO A 51 2.22 0.37 -14.06
C PRO A 51 2.29 1.45 -12.97
N LEU A 52 1.24 2.27 -12.78
CA LEU A 52 1.21 3.30 -11.75
C LEU A 52 0.86 2.68 -10.38
N PRO A 53 1.77 2.69 -9.39
CA PRO A 53 1.50 2.10 -8.08
C PRO A 53 0.41 2.86 -7.31
N PRO A 54 -0.42 2.20 -6.49
CA PRO A 54 -1.29 2.89 -5.53
C PRO A 54 -0.49 3.75 -4.53
N LEU A 55 -1.08 4.83 -4.00
CA LEU A 55 -0.40 5.74 -3.06
C LEU A 55 -0.29 5.19 -1.63
N TYR A 56 -1.27 4.40 -1.18
CA TYR A 56 -1.20 3.77 0.13
C TYR A 56 -0.20 2.60 0.09
N SER A 57 0.67 2.49 1.08
CA SER A 57 1.76 1.52 1.08
C SER A 57 1.87 0.79 2.40
N PHE A 58 2.38 -0.44 2.38
CA PHE A 58 2.95 -1.12 3.55
C PHE A 58 4.39 -1.52 3.28
N ALA A 59 5.27 -1.34 4.27
CA ALA A 59 6.65 -1.83 4.19
C ALA A 59 6.75 -3.23 4.81
N ILE A 60 7.32 -4.17 4.06
CA ILE A 60 7.67 -5.51 4.53
C ILE A 60 9.17 -5.75 4.38
N TYR A 61 9.80 -6.15 5.48
CA TYR A 61 11.22 -6.40 5.60
C TYR A 61 11.47 -7.90 5.64
N PHE A 62 12.39 -8.36 4.81
CA PHE A 62 12.97 -9.68 4.91
C PHE A 62 14.36 -9.53 5.53
N THR A 63 14.54 -10.06 6.74
CA THR A 63 15.75 -9.84 7.55
C THR A 63 16.65 -11.06 7.65
N HIS A 64 16.23 -12.19 7.07
CA HIS A 64 17.09 -13.36 6.94
C HIS A 64 18.20 -13.10 5.91
N LYS A 65 19.43 -13.51 6.23
CA LYS A 65 20.61 -13.31 5.35
C LYS A 65 20.47 -13.91 3.95
N GLU A 66 19.62 -14.92 3.79
CA GLU A 66 19.41 -15.61 2.51
C GLU A 66 18.27 -15.00 1.71
N ALA A 67 17.39 -14.17 2.30
CA ALA A 67 16.26 -13.59 1.60
C ALA A 67 16.72 -12.44 0.67
N ASN A 68 16.28 -12.46 -0.59
CA ASN A 68 16.64 -11.49 -1.62
C ASN A 68 15.60 -11.47 -2.76
N ALA A 69 15.69 -10.49 -3.66
CA ALA A 69 14.71 -10.29 -4.74
C ALA A 69 14.47 -11.53 -5.62
N GLU A 70 15.47 -12.40 -5.78
CA GLU A 70 15.36 -13.59 -6.63
C GLU A 70 14.58 -14.73 -5.99
N ASN A 71 14.54 -14.81 -4.64
CA ASN A 71 13.98 -15.98 -3.96
C ASN A 71 12.67 -15.75 -3.20
N ILE A 72 12.24 -14.51 -2.95
CA ILE A 72 11.01 -14.29 -2.18
C ILE A 72 9.74 -14.45 -3.03
N GLN A 73 9.80 -14.47 -4.36
CA GLN A 73 8.61 -14.60 -5.22
C GLN A 73 7.51 -13.56 -4.89
N PRO A 74 7.75 -12.28 -5.25
CA PRO A 74 6.93 -11.16 -4.78
C PRO A 74 5.46 -11.21 -5.22
N ASP A 75 5.19 -11.79 -6.39
CA ASP A 75 3.84 -12.03 -6.90
C ASP A 75 3.07 -13.03 -6.03
N SER A 76 3.71 -14.14 -5.66
CA SER A 76 3.15 -15.16 -4.80
C SER A 76 2.90 -14.62 -3.39
N LEU A 77 3.79 -13.74 -2.90
CA LEU A 77 3.64 -13.08 -1.60
C LEU A 77 2.39 -12.20 -1.58
N LEU A 78 2.21 -11.36 -2.61
CA LEU A 78 1.02 -10.50 -2.69
C LEU A 78 -0.26 -11.33 -2.80
N ASP A 79 -0.27 -12.39 -3.60
CA ASP A 79 -1.41 -13.31 -3.71
C ASP A 79 -1.75 -13.95 -2.34
N ALA A 80 -0.74 -14.41 -1.60
CA ALA A 80 -0.93 -15.00 -0.27
C ALA A 80 -1.48 -13.99 0.76
N ILE A 81 -1.08 -12.72 0.67
CA ILE A 81 -1.58 -11.62 1.51
C ILE A 81 -3.02 -11.27 1.14
N ILE A 82 -3.40 -11.32 -0.14
CA ILE A 82 -4.74 -10.93 -0.58
C ILE A 82 -5.76 -12.06 -0.41
N ARG A 83 -5.33 -13.31 -0.58
CA ARG A 83 -6.17 -14.51 -0.46
C ARG A 83 -6.85 -14.57 0.91
N GLY A 84 -8.14 -14.92 0.93
CA GLY A 84 -8.92 -14.98 2.17
C GLY A 84 -9.38 -13.62 2.71
N THR A 85 -9.06 -12.52 2.02
CA THR A 85 -9.48 -11.17 2.42
C THR A 85 -10.55 -10.60 1.47
N PRO A 86 -11.30 -9.56 1.88
CA PRO A 86 -12.18 -8.83 0.97
C PRO A 86 -11.49 -8.23 -0.26
N MET A 87 -10.16 -8.10 -0.23
CA MET A 87 -9.36 -7.59 -1.34
C MET A 87 -9.29 -8.56 -2.52
N GLN A 88 -9.61 -9.85 -2.35
CA GLN A 88 -9.58 -10.82 -3.44
C GLN A 88 -10.60 -10.51 -4.55
N SER A 89 -11.70 -9.84 -4.22
CA SER A 89 -12.78 -9.49 -5.16
C SER A 89 -12.77 -8.01 -5.58
N TYR A 90 -11.87 -7.20 -5.02
CA TYR A 90 -11.79 -5.76 -5.23
C TYR A 90 -10.37 -5.40 -5.74
N PRO A 91 -10.13 -4.31 -6.49
CA PRO A 91 -8.74 -3.93 -6.77
C PRO A 91 -7.99 -3.71 -5.45
N CYS A 92 -6.80 -4.32 -5.32
CA CYS A 92 -5.92 -4.05 -4.19
C CYS A 92 -5.52 -2.57 -4.22
N THR A 93 -5.93 -1.81 -3.20
CA THR A 93 -5.77 -0.35 -3.16
C THR A 93 -4.47 0.10 -2.49
N PHE A 94 -3.59 -0.84 -2.16
CA PHE A 94 -2.26 -0.54 -1.63
C PHE A 94 -1.15 -1.18 -2.48
N ARG A 95 0.07 -0.69 -2.26
CA ARG A 95 1.30 -1.34 -2.70
C ARG A 95 2.08 -1.90 -1.51
N LEU A 96 2.79 -2.99 -1.74
CA LEU A 96 3.81 -3.48 -0.84
C LEU A 96 5.16 -2.90 -1.26
N GLU A 97 5.96 -2.50 -0.28
CA GLU A 97 7.36 -2.16 -0.47
C GLU A 97 8.21 -3.16 0.29
N ILE A 98 8.97 -3.96 -0.47
CA ILE A 98 9.73 -5.09 0.02
C ILE A 98 11.19 -4.69 0.12
N TYR A 99 11.75 -4.79 1.32
CA TYR A 99 13.12 -4.46 1.64
C TYR A 99 13.90 -5.71 2.07
N PHE A 100 15.12 -5.87 1.58
CA PHE A 100 16.02 -6.97 1.94
C PHE A 100 17.11 -6.43 2.88
N LEU A 101 16.91 -6.63 4.18
CA LEU A 101 17.75 -6.04 5.21
C LEU A 101 18.25 -7.09 6.19
N PRO A 102 19.29 -7.87 5.82
CA PRO A 102 19.90 -8.84 6.73
C PRO A 102 20.22 -8.20 8.08
N ALA A 103 19.64 -8.74 9.15
CA ALA A 103 19.73 -8.19 10.50
C ALA A 103 20.11 -9.27 11.52
N PRO A 104 20.53 -8.88 12.74
CA PRO A 104 20.75 -9.83 13.83
C PRO A 104 19.50 -10.70 14.08
N SER A 105 19.70 -11.95 14.49
CA SER A 105 18.59 -12.87 14.80
C SER A 105 17.80 -12.48 16.04
N GLU A 106 18.40 -11.66 16.91
CA GLU A 106 17.76 -11.11 18.11
C GLU A 106 16.57 -10.22 17.72
N GLU A 107 15.41 -10.52 18.30
CA GLU A 107 14.13 -9.94 17.90
C GLU A 107 14.10 -8.41 17.95
N GLY A 108 14.42 -7.83 19.11
CA GLY A 108 14.40 -6.37 19.30
C GLY A 108 15.40 -5.67 18.39
N ALA A 109 16.62 -6.20 18.27
CA ALA A 109 17.65 -5.62 17.42
C ALA A 109 17.27 -5.63 15.92
N SER A 110 16.60 -6.69 15.46
CA SER A 110 16.10 -6.77 14.08
C SER A 110 15.03 -5.72 13.79
N ASP A 111 14.07 -5.54 14.71
CA ASP A 111 12.98 -4.57 14.55
C ASP A 111 13.51 -3.13 14.58
N GLU A 112 14.46 -2.80 15.46
CA GLU A 112 15.09 -1.48 15.55
C GLU A 112 15.83 -1.08 14.26
N VAL A 113 16.53 -2.05 13.64
CA VAL A 113 17.19 -1.86 12.34
C VAL A 113 16.16 -1.54 11.24
N CYS A 114 15.03 -2.26 11.21
CA CYS A 114 13.94 -2.01 10.26
C CYS A 114 13.26 -0.65 10.49
N ILE A 115 13.01 -0.26 11.75
CA ILE A 115 12.44 1.04 12.10
C ILE A 115 13.36 2.18 11.65
N THR A 116 14.67 2.05 11.91
CA THR A 116 15.66 3.05 11.51
C THR A 116 15.71 3.19 9.99
N HIS A 117 15.71 2.07 9.28
CA HIS A 117 15.64 2.04 7.83
C HIS A 117 14.38 2.75 7.31
N TYR A 118 13.20 2.38 7.84
CA TYR A 118 11.92 2.97 7.46
C TYR A 118 11.90 4.50 7.65
N ARG A 119 12.39 5.00 8.78
CA ARG A 119 12.45 6.44 9.06
C ARG A 119 13.36 7.17 8.07
N ASN A 120 14.50 6.58 7.70
CA ASN A 120 15.40 7.15 6.70
C ASN A 120 14.77 7.20 5.31
N GLU A 121 14.12 6.11 4.89
CA GLU A 121 13.36 6.06 3.63
C GLU A 121 12.27 7.13 3.60
N LYS A 122 11.44 7.18 4.64
CA LYS A 122 10.33 8.13 4.75
C LYS A 122 10.84 9.57 4.76
N ARG A 123 11.96 9.85 5.43
CA ARG A 123 12.59 11.18 5.43
C ARG A 123 13.14 11.57 4.06
N GLY A 124 13.74 10.64 3.33
CA GLY A 124 14.29 10.91 2.00
C GLY A 124 13.21 11.08 0.93
N ARG A 125 12.14 10.28 1.01
CA ARG A 125 11.08 10.25 0.00
C ARG A 125 9.89 11.17 0.31
N GLY A 126 9.67 11.50 1.57
CA GLY A 126 8.47 12.19 2.02
C GLY A 126 7.22 11.30 2.01
N ASP A 127 6.06 11.93 2.15
CA ASP A 127 4.76 11.26 2.15
C ASP A 127 4.00 11.41 0.81
N TYR A 128 2.88 10.71 0.68
CA TYR A 128 2.11 10.68 -0.56
C TYR A 128 1.31 11.97 -0.85
N MET A 129 1.25 12.93 0.08
CA MET A 129 0.42 14.13 -0.08
C MET A 129 0.90 14.99 -1.25
N ARG A 130 2.21 15.04 -1.48
CA ARG A 130 2.81 15.72 -2.63
C ARG A 130 2.29 15.18 -3.97
N GLN A 131 1.99 13.87 -4.08
CA GLN A 131 1.42 13.28 -5.28
C GLN A 131 -0.04 13.72 -5.48
N ILE A 132 -0.81 13.76 -4.40
CA ILE A 132 -2.20 14.25 -4.42
C ILE A 132 -2.23 15.73 -4.85
N GLU A 133 -1.36 16.56 -4.27
CA GLU A 133 -1.20 17.96 -4.64
C GLU A 133 -0.81 18.13 -6.11
N ALA A 134 0.09 17.28 -6.64
CA ALA A 134 0.51 17.33 -8.04
C ALA A 134 -0.65 17.01 -9.01
N ILE A 135 -1.54 16.09 -8.66
CA ILE A 135 -2.74 15.80 -9.45
C ILE A 135 -3.64 17.03 -9.50
N TYR A 136 -3.97 17.63 -8.35
CA TYR A 136 -4.83 18.80 -8.30
C TYR A 136 -4.22 20.03 -8.98
N ALA A 137 -2.91 20.22 -8.85
CA ALA A 137 -2.20 21.30 -9.53
C ALA A 137 -2.23 21.13 -11.06
N SER A 138 -2.02 19.90 -11.58
CA SER A 138 -2.11 19.63 -13.02
C SER A 138 -3.54 19.80 -13.56
N SER A 139 -4.57 19.48 -12.75
CA SER A 139 -5.98 19.76 -13.09
C SER A 139 -6.21 21.25 -13.36
N SER A 140 -5.62 22.12 -12.55
CA SER A 140 -5.80 23.57 -12.65
C SER A 140 -5.10 24.20 -13.87
N ARG A 141 -4.06 23.55 -14.40
CA ARG A 141 -3.21 24.09 -15.48
C ARG A 141 -3.67 23.69 -16.89
N GLY A 142 -4.64 22.80 -17.02
CA GLY A 142 -5.16 22.33 -18.31
C GLY A 142 -4.09 21.63 -19.18
N THR A 143 -3.02 21.13 -18.56
CA THR A 143 -1.93 20.42 -19.24
C THR A 143 -2.26 18.93 -19.30
N ASP A 144 -2.97 18.52 -20.35
CA ASP A 144 -3.46 17.14 -20.58
C ASP A 144 -2.35 16.06 -20.77
N ARG A 145 -1.06 16.41 -20.64
CA ARG A 145 0.07 15.50 -20.92
C ARG A 145 1.27 15.65 -20.00
N ASP A 146 1.07 16.03 -18.74
CA ASP A 146 2.13 15.85 -17.76
C ASP A 146 2.28 14.35 -17.46
N THR A 147 3.42 13.79 -17.87
CA THR A 147 3.77 12.37 -17.72
C THR A 147 4.25 12.10 -16.29
N GLY A 148 3.39 12.28 -15.29
CA GLY A 148 3.72 12.10 -13.87
C GLY A 148 4.87 13.00 -13.38
N THR A 149 5.04 13.07 -12.06
CA THR A 149 6.36 13.40 -11.52
C THR A 149 7.29 12.20 -11.81
N GLN A 150 8.61 12.43 -11.80
CA GLN A 150 9.58 11.34 -11.89
C GLN A 150 9.95 10.92 -10.47
N GLY A 151 9.25 9.93 -9.91
CA GLY A 151 9.63 9.43 -8.60
C GLY A 151 8.85 8.22 -8.10
N LEU A 152 9.34 7.67 -7.00
CA LEU A 152 8.60 6.72 -6.19
C LEU A 152 7.51 7.47 -5.40
N PRO A 153 6.30 6.92 -5.30
CA PRO A 153 5.26 7.49 -4.44
C PRO A 153 5.74 7.61 -2.99
N GLY A 154 5.33 8.67 -2.30
CA GLY A 154 5.69 8.87 -0.89
C GLY A 154 5.07 7.84 0.06
N PHE A 155 5.55 7.83 1.30
CA PHE A 155 5.02 6.95 2.36
C PHE A 155 3.65 7.42 2.87
N VAL A 156 2.98 6.54 3.62
CA VAL A 156 1.79 6.91 4.40
C VAL A 156 2.19 7.93 5.49
N PRO A 157 1.56 9.13 5.55
CA PRO A 157 1.83 10.12 6.58
C PRO A 157 1.61 9.58 7.99
N SER A 158 0.47 8.92 8.20
CA SER A 158 0.08 8.25 9.45
C SER A 158 -0.86 7.08 9.14
N TYR A 159 -0.63 5.93 9.78
CA TYR A 159 -1.53 4.77 9.73
C TYR A 159 -2.70 4.86 10.73
N ILE A 160 -2.82 5.97 11.47
CA ILE A 160 -3.98 6.26 12.31
C ILE A 160 -5.11 6.79 11.42
N ASP A 161 -6.19 6.03 11.36
CA ASP A 161 -7.49 6.36 10.77
C ASP A 161 -8.57 6.49 11.86
N SER A 162 -8.47 5.71 12.93
CA SER A 162 -9.37 5.79 14.10
C SER A 162 -8.60 6.06 15.41
N PRO A 163 -8.59 7.33 15.90
CA PRO A 163 -7.88 7.71 17.11
C PRO A 163 -8.32 6.97 18.38
N MET A 164 -9.49 6.34 18.36
CA MET A 164 -10.03 5.58 19.51
C MET A 164 -9.47 4.15 19.62
N SER A 165 -8.68 3.70 18.65
CA SER A 165 -8.15 2.31 18.64
C SER A 165 -6.76 2.19 18.02
N GLU A 166 -6.19 3.29 17.54
CA GLU A 166 -4.92 3.31 16.82
C GLU A 166 -4.05 4.46 17.34
N TYR A 167 -2.93 4.09 17.97
CA TYR A 167 -2.13 5.04 18.74
C TYR A 167 -0.71 5.23 18.19
N TYR A 168 -0.42 4.68 17.00
CA TYR A 168 0.91 4.69 16.40
C TYR A 168 0.85 5.20 14.96
N HIS A 169 1.69 6.17 14.65
CA HIS A 169 1.75 6.78 13.32
C HIS A 169 2.38 5.86 12.26
N ALA A 170 3.21 4.90 12.66
CA ALA A 170 3.97 4.07 11.73
C ALA A 170 3.79 2.57 12.00
N ILE A 171 3.75 1.80 10.91
CA ILE A 171 3.63 0.34 10.91
C ILE A 171 4.61 -0.21 9.87
N LEU A 172 5.30 -1.29 10.23
CA LEU A 172 6.03 -2.15 9.29
C LEU A 172 5.84 -3.63 9.63
N TYR A 173 6.16 -4.49 8.67
CA TYR A 173 6.13 -5.94 8.83
C TYR A 173 7.56 -6.47 8.69
N ASN A 174 8.01 -7.33 9.61
CA ASN A 174 9.33 -7.95 9.59
C ASN A 174 9.19 -9.47 9.57
N TYR A 175 9.69 -10.09 8.50
CA TYR A 175 9.76 -11.54 8.34
C TYR A 175 11.22 -12.01 8.40
N ARG A 176 11.49 -12.93 9.33
CA ARG A 176 12.85 -13.39 9.66
C ARG A 176 13.21 -14.75 9.08
N GLY A 177 12.28 -15.40 8.38
CA GLY A 177 12.54 -16.67 7.73
C GLY A 177 13.30 -16.50 6.41
N ALA A 178 14.03 -17.54 6.00
CA ALA A 178 14.71 -17.57 4.71
C ALA A 178 13.76 -17.55 3.51
N ASN A 179 12.60 -18.21 3.65
CA ASN A 179 11.59 -18.33 2.60
C ASN A 179 10.21 -18.44 3.24
N TRP A 180 9.34 -17.46 2.98
CA TRP A 180 8.01 -17.37 3.59
C TRP A 180 7.03 -18.46 3.16
N LEU A 181 7.25 -19.12 2.01
CA LEU A 181 6.40 -20.21 1.53
C LEU A 181 6.61 -21.49 2.35
N THR A 182 7.87 -21.80 2.64
CA THR A 182 8.24 -23.06 3.30
C THR A 182 8.43 -22.91 4.80
N ASN A 183 8.70 -21.70 5.28
CA ASN A 183 8.97 -21.44 6.68
C ASN A 183 7.75 -20.77 7.34
N GLN A 184 7.11 -21.49 8.25
CA GLN A 184 5.91 -21.04 8.98
C GLN A 184 6.22 -20.08 10.14
N GLN A 185 7.35 -19.35 10.08
CA GLN A 185 7.64 -18.32 11.07
C GLN A 185 6.57 -17.22 11.03
N PRO A 186 6.15 -16.70 12.20
CA PRO A 186 5.25 -15.57 12.23
C PRO A 186 5.93 -14.32 11.71
N VAL A 187 5.15 -13.51 11.00
CA VAL A 187 5.51 -12.14 10.64
C VAL A 187 5.35 -11.27 11.88
N ARG A 188 6.36 -10.48 12.19
CA ARG A 188 6.31 -9.48 13.25
C ARG A 188 5.71 -8.20 12.68
N ARG A 189 4.56 -7.79 13.18
CA ARG A 189 3.97 -6.49 12.87
C ARG A 189 4.39 -5.50 13.95
N VAL A 190 5.13 -4.48 13.54
CA VAL A 190 5.81 -3.53 14.42
C VAL A 190 5.16 -2.17 14.29
N TYR A 191 4.59 -1.69 15.39
CA TYR A 191 4.05 -0.36 15.57
C TYR A 191 5.07 0.53 16.26
N PHE A 192 5.25 1.75 15.78
CA PHE A 192 6.19 2.71 16.35
C PHE A 192 5.73 4.14 16.04
N ASP A 193 6.42 5.11 16.65
CA ASP A 193 6.03 6.51 16.64
C ASP A 193 4.63 6.70 17.27
N PRO A 194 4.48 6.46 18.59
CA PRO A 194 3.20 6.66 19.27
C PRO A 194 2.75 8.12 19.23
N ILE A 195 1.44 8.34 19.36
CA ILE A 195 0.89 9.68 19.61
C ILE A 195 1.48 10.26 20.92
N PRO A 196 1.51 11.60 21.06
CA PRO A 196 1.97 12.25 22.29
C PRO A 196 1.20 11.76 23.53
N GLN A 197 1.88 11.68 24.67
CA GLN A 197 1.28 11.19 25.91
C GLN A 197 0.09 12.07 26.35
N GLU A 198 0.13 13.35 26.04
CA GLU A 198 -0.93 14.33 26.32
C GLU A 198 -2.21 14.01 25.55
N GLU A 199 -2.09 13.45 24.34
CA GLU A 199 -3.23 13.02 23.52
C GLU A 199 -3.74 11.65 23.96
N TYR A 200 -2.85 10.77 24.41
CA TYR A 200 -3.19 9.40 24.81
C TYR A 200 -3.78 9.27 26.22
N ALA A 201 -3.27 10.03 27.19
CA ALA A 201 -3.69 9.96 28.59
C ALA A 201 -5.23 10.00 28.81
N PRO A 202 -6.00 10.91 28.18
CA PRO A 202 -7.46 10.91 28.34
C PRO A 202 -8.13 9.65 27.76
N ILE A 203 -7.60 9.10 26.67
CA ILE A 203 -8.10 7.86 26.06
C ILE A 203 -7.84 6.68 27.00
N ALA A 204 -6.64 6.61 27.58
CA ALA A 204 -6.27 5.54 28.50
C ALA A 204 -7.16 5.54 29.75
N GLU A 205 -7.46 6.71 30.31
CA GLU A 205 -8.38 6.86 31.44
C GLU A 205 -9.81 6.42 31.09
N GLU A 206 -10.32 6.79 29.91
CA GLU A 206 -11.67 6.44 29.47
C GLU A 206 -11.83 4.94 29.14
N THR A 207 -10.83 4.35 28.49
CA THR A 207 -10.91 2.99 27.95
C THR A 207 -10.34 1.91 28.87
N GLY A 208 -9.59 2.32 29.91
CA GLY A 208 -8.88 1.39 30.80
C GLY A 208 -7.63 0.77 30.18
N GLU A 209 -7.11 1.36 29.09
CA GLU A 209 -5.84 0.99 28.47
C GLU A 209 -4.64 1.32 29.40
N PRO A 210 -3.45 0.76 29.15
CA PRO A 210 -2.25 1.08 29.93
C PRO A 210 -1.97 2.58 29.99
N GLU A 211 -1.47 3.08 31.13
CA GLU A 211 -1.20 4.50 31.36
C GLU A 211 -0.22 5.10 30.34
N PHE A 212 0.75 4.31 29.87
CA PHE A 212 1.77 4.74 28.92
C PHE A 212 1.83 3.82 27.71
N LEU A 213 1.93 4.41 26.52
CA LEU A 213 2.23 3.66 25.30
C LEU A 213 3.72 3.30 25.26
N PRO A 214 4.08 2.03 25.03
CA PRO A 214 5.47 1.70 24.76
C PRO A 214 5.90 2.36 23.44
N PRO A 215 7.18 2.76 23.31
CA PRO A 215 7.68 3.43 22.09
C PRO A 215 7.59 2.54 20.85
N VAL A 216 7.60 1.22 21.06
CA VAL A 216 7.41 0.19 20.04
C VAL A 216 6.46 -0.87 20.59
N CYS A 217 5.47 -1.26 19.79
CA CYS A 217 4.57 -2.37 20.10
C CYS A 217 4.68 -3.44 18.98
N VAL A 218 4.84 -4.71 19.36
CA VAL A 218 5.01 -5.81 18.41
C VAL A 218 3.91 -6.84 18.60
N THR A 219 3.35 -7.29 17.49
CA THR A 219 2.33 -8.35 17.44
C THR A 219 2.73 -9.38 16.38
N LEU A 220 2.34 -10.63 16.55
CA LEU A 220 2.75 -11.75 15.70
C LEU A 220 1.57 -12.25 14.87
N TYR A 221 1.79 -12.42 13.57
CA TYR A 221 0.76 -12.85 12.62
C TYR A 221 1.28 -13.92 11.68
N ALA A 222 0.39 -14.81 11.25
CA ALA A 222 0.67 -15.66 10.09
C ALA A 222 0.80 -14.80 8.82
N MET A 223 1.66 -15.21 7.89
CA MET A 223 1.82 -14.54 6.60
C MET A 223 0.54 -14.62 5.76
N GLN A 224 -0.11 -15.80 5.76
CA GLN A 224 -1.28 -16.13 4.96
C GLN A 224 -2.37 -16.76 5.84
N GLU A 225 -3.58 -16.81 5.31
CA GLU A 225 -4.71 -17.50 5.95
C GLU A 225 -4.36 -18.98 6.21
N SER A 226 -4.70 -19.47 7.40
CA SER A 226 -4.60 -20.89 7.75
C SER A 226 -5.96 -21.56 7.60
N GLU A 227 -6.00 -22.75 6.99
CA GLU A 227 -7.21 -23.57 6.93
C GLU A 227 -7.63 -24.13 8.30
N THR A 228 -6.72 -24.12 9.29
CA THR A 228 -6.96 -24.69 10.62
C THR A 228 -7.53 -23.70 11.63
N GLU A 229 -7.35 -22.40 11.38
CA GLU A 229 -7.91 -21.35 12.22
C GLU A 229 -9.28 -20.99 11.65
N GLY A 230 -10.31 -20.98 12.51
CA GLY A 230 -11.69 -20.76 12.06
C GLY A 230 -11.89 -19.42 11.34
N PRO A 231 -13.08 -19.18 10.76
CA PRO A 231 -13.41 -17.88 10.18
C PRO A 231 -13.14 -16.77 11.22
N CYS A 232 -12.38 -15.74 10.80
CA CYS A 232 -11.78 -14.65 11.61
C CYS A 232 -10.35 -14.86 12.14
N ALA A 233 -9.62 -15.87 11.67
CA ALA A 233 -8.17 -15.93 11.83
C ALA A 233 -7.51 -14.64 11.33
N SER A 234 -6.86 -13.89 12.23
CA SER A 234 -6.21 -12.64 11.86
C SER A 234 -4.81 -12.98 11.33
N PHE A 235 -4.54 -12.65 10.08
CA PHE A 235 -3.23 -12.79 9.41
C PHE A 235 -2.84 -11.45 8.78
N VAL A 236 -1.62 -11.35 8.25
CA VAL A 236 -1.07 -10.09 7.71
C VAL A 236 -2.03 -9.42 6.71
N GLY A 237 -2.59 -10.21 5.79
CA GLY A 237 -3.53 -9.75 4.78
C GLY A 237 -4.78 -9.05 5.34
N PHE A 238 -5.44 -9.69 6.30
CA PHE A 238 -6.64 -9.12 6.90
C PHE A 238 -6.35 -7.80 7.60
N ASN A 239 -5.20 -7.69 8.29
CA ASN A 239 -4.85 -6.44 8.94
C ASN A 239 -4.47 -5.33 7.96
N MET A 240 -3.75 -5.66 6.88
CA MET A 240 -3.46 -4.69 5.82
C MET A 240 -4.75 -4.18 5.19
N TYR A 241 -5.76 -5.04 5.00
CA TYR A 241 -7.08 -4.62 4.56
C TYR A 241 -7.73 -3.65 5.55
N GLU A 242 -7.84 -4.00 6.84
CA GLU A 242 -8.45 -3.13 7.84
C GLU A 242 -7.79 -1.75 7.91
N LYS A 243 -6.45 -1.71 7.93
CA LYS A 243 -5.67 -0.46 8.02
C LYS A 243 -5.78 0.40 6.76
N SER A 244 -5.85 -0.22 5.59
CA SER A 244 -5.86 0.53 4.34
C SER A 244 -7.26 0.92 3.87
N ASN A 245 -8.31 0.17 4.21
CA ASN A 245 -9.63 0.32 3.59
C ASN A 245 -10.22 1.73 3.77
N GLY A 246 -10.20 2.28 4.99
CA GLY A 246 -10.73 3.62 5.27
C GLY A 246 -9.98 4.71 4.51
N LYS A 247 -8.67 4.83 4.75
CA LYS A 247 -7.81 5.82 4.09
C LYS A 247 -7.76 5.67 2.58
N THR A 248 -7.71 4.45 2.05
CA THR A 248 -7.69 4.27 0.59
C THR A 248 -8.98 4.74 -0.05
N LYS A 249 -10.13 4.38 0.52
CA LYS A 249 -11.44 4.82 0.02
C LYS A 249 -11.62 6.33 0.10
N ASN A 250 -11.17 6.95 1.18
CA ASN A 250 -11.48 8.35 1.48
C ASN A 250 -10.42 9.36 0.99
N GLU A 251 -9.18 8.93 0.77
CA GLU A 251 -8.05 9.85 0.58
C GLU A 251 -7.23 9.54 -0.68
N THR A 252 -6.88 8.27 -0.92
CA THR A 252 -5.84 7.96 -1.93
C THR A 252 -6.34 7.36 -3.23
N ASN A 253 -7.50 6.67 -3.23
CA ASN A 253 -7.97 5.95 -4.42
C ASN A 253 -8.50 6.89 -5.51
N GLU A 254 -9.22 7.96 -5.16
CA GLU A 254 -9.71 8.94 -6.15
C GLU A 254 -8.54 9.63 -6.88
N PRO A 255 -7.55 10.24 -6.18
CA PRO A 255 -6.39 10.82 -6.84
C PRO A 255 -5.63 9.80 -7.71
N TRP A 256 -5.45 8.57 -7.23
CA TRP A 256 -4.78 7.54 -8.03
C TRP A 256 -5.56 7.17 -9.30
N GLN A 257 -6.88 6.98 -9.22
CA GLN A 257 -7.69 6.71 -10.42
C GLN A 257 -7.61 7.86 -11.42
N GLU A 258 -7.64 9.10 -10.94
CA GLU A 258 -7.49 10.28 -11.80
C GLU A 258 -6.14 10.29 -12.52
N ALA A 259 -5.04 9.99 -11.83
CA ALA A 259 -3.72 9.85 -12.45
C ALA A 259 -3.68 8.71 -13.49
N VAL A 260 -4.29 7.56 -13.20
CA VAL A 260 -4.43 6.44 -14.15
C VAL A 260 -5.22 6.86 -15.39
N GLU A 261 -6.32 7.61 -15.23
CA GLU A 261 -7.17 8.09 -16.32
C GLU A 261 -6.48 9.14 -17.19
N ARG A 262 -5.58 9.93 -16.59
CA ARG A 262 -4.67 10.84 -17.29
C ARG A 262 -3.51 10.13 -18.00
N GLY A 263 -3.40 8.81 -17.85
CA GLY A 263 -2.38 8.00 -18.49
C GLY A 263 -1.01 8.09 -17.82
N TRP A 264 -0.95 8.45 -16.53
CA TRP A 264 0.30 8.42 -15.78
C TRP A 264 0.80 6.98 -15.67
N SER A 265 2.10 6.80 -15.89
CA SER A 265 2.79 5.52 -15.70
C SER A 265 3.73 5.52 -14.48
N THR A 266 4.02 6.70 -13.93
CA THR A 266 4.88 6.94 -12.76
C THR A 266 4.35 8.11 -11.94
N TRP A 267 4.82 8.24 -10.69
CA TRP A 267 4.35 9.26 -9.77
C TRP A 267 5.14 10.54 -9.79
#